data_AF-A0A6B3HVJ2-F1
#
_entry.id   AF-A0A6B3HVJ2-F1
#
_cell.length_a   1.000
_cell.length_b   1.000
_cell.length_c   1.000
_cell.angle_alpha   90.00
_cell.angle_beta   90.00
_cell.angle_gamma   90.00
#
_symmetry.space_group_name_H-M   'P 1'
#
loop_
_entity.id
_entity.type
_entity.pdbx_description
1 polymer ?
#
loop_
_entity_poly.entity_id
_entity_poly.type
_entity_poly.pdbx_seq_one_letter_code
_entity_poly.pdbx_strand_id
1 'polypeptide(L)'
;GYDVVVAANVLHATRDIRHTLRNAKALLRPGGLLVLNELTANNLLSQFSFGLLDGWWRYEDPHLRIQGSPLLSTAHWRHVLTQVGFRAIALPARDAEDLGQQIIVAESDGVIRQAAAVTRPSAPYVASVRESPARAVVDHRTGSEPGDRLRVHIEAVALDVLAAALEIPRTRIGRDDPFSNYGLDSIFAVNVARTLGGTLGIDLDITVLFEHNTLAELGEFIVSDYAEELRDVLPPEPAPPDRAPGPVQPRHRPDPDEAALDGMAIVGMSARFPGADDVDEFWRIVEQGGRRITAPPEKRADWAGHGDEAAALRGGFLDGVHEFDPLFFRMSMTEARQVTPELRLLLMTSWNAVEDAGYRPAELRNRPTGVFVATTQSQYRPAAMDLMSLPSPAMVPNRISYL
;
A
#
# COMPACT_ATOMS: atom_id res chain seq x y z
N GLY A 1 -17.08 17.76 25.28
CA GLY A 1 -17.03 17.67 23.82
C GLY A 1 -16.07 18.73 23.29
N TYR A 2 -15.54 18.52 22.10
CA TYR A 2 -14.62 19.41 21.41
C TYR A 2 -15.35 20.59 20.74
N ASP A 3 -14.65 21.71 20.61
CA ASP A 3 -15.09 22.89 19.85
C ASP A 3 -15.19 22.60 18.35
N VAL A 4 -14.22 21.85 17.82
CA VAL A 4 -14.10 21.51 16.40
C VAL A 4 -13.70 20.05 16.28
N VAL A 5 -14.33 19.33 15.34
CA VAL A 5 -13.92 18.00 14.87
C VAL A 5 -13.65 18.12 13.39
N VAL A 6 -12.48 17.66 12.95
CA VAL A 6 -12.08 17.65 11.54
C VAL A 6 -12.04 16.20 11.07
N ALA A 7 -12.65 15.93 9.91
CA ALA A 7 -12.60 14.63 9.27
C ALA A 7 -12.30 14.81 7.78
N ALA A 8 -11.26 14.16 7.28
CA ALA A 8 -10.82 14.29 5.89
C ALA A 8 -10.79 12.91 5.23
N ASN A 9 -11.63 12.71 4.20
CA ASN A 9 -11.73 11.49 3.41
C ASN A 9 -11.81 10.20 4.26
N VAL A 10 -12.60 10.24 5.32
CA VAL A 10 -12.62 9.17 6.34
C VAL A 10 -14.02 8.72 6.72
N LEU A 11 -15.05 9.54 6.50
CA LEU A 11 -16.40 9.19 6.93
C LEU A 11 -17.21 8.48 5.84
N HIS A 12 -16.85 8.64 4.56
CA HIS A 12 -17.60 8.06 3.44
C HIS A 12 -17.52 6.52 3.40
N ALA A 13 -16.41 5.89 3.78
CA ALA A 13 -16.24 4.43 3.68
C ALA A 13 -16.79 3.64 4.88
N THR A 14 -17.88 4.10 5.50
CA THR A 14 -18.52 3.43 6.66
C THR A 14 -19.83 2.74 6.28
N ARG A 15 -20.25 1.76 7.10
CA ARG A 15 -21.49 0.97 6.89
C ARG A 15 -22.76 1.83 6.83
N ASP A 16 -22.93 2.74 7.78
CA ASP A 16 -24.08 3.63 7.88
C ASP A 16 -23.60 5.06 8.17
N ILE A 17 -23.81 5.96 7.22
CA ILE A 17 -23.32 7.33 7.31
C ILE A 17 -24.04 8.15 8.39
N ARG A 18 -25.31 7.87 8.66
CA ARG A 18 -26.07 8.54 9.73
C ARG A 18 -25.52 8.13 11.09
N HIS A 19 -25.19 6.85 11.26
CA HIS A 19 -24.58 6.36 12.49
C HIS A 19 -23.19 6.98 12.70
N THR A 20 -22.35 6.99 11.67
CA THR A 20 -21.04 7.64 11.70
C THR A 20 -21.13 9.11 12.08
N LEU A 21 -22.05 9.87 11.48
CA LEU A 21 -22.23 11.28 11.80
C LEU A 21 -22.78 11.51 13.21
N ARG A 22 -23.64 10.63 13.75
CA ARG A 22 -24.07 10.70 15.15
C ARG A 22 -22.90 10.49 16.11
N ASN A 23 -21.99 9.58 15.79
CA ASN A 23 -20.78 9.34 16.59
C ASN A 23 -19.83 10.54 16.52
N ALA A 24 -19.59 11.10 15.33
CA ALA A 24 -18.80 12.33 15.17
C ALA A 24 -19.44 13.50 15.94
N LYS A 25 -20.76 13.63 15.90
CA LYS A 25 -21.50 14.66 16.64
C LYS A 25 -21.40 14.49 18.16
N ALA A 26 -21.32 13.25 18.66
CA ALA A 26 -21.17 12.98 20.09
C ALA A 26 -19.84 13.46 20.67
N LEU A 27 -18.82 13.62 19.82
CA LEU A 27 -17.54 14.21 20.22
C LEU A 27 -17.64 15.72 20.42
N LEU A 28 -18.58 16.39 19.76
CA LEU A 28 -18.72 17.85 19.78
C LEU A 28 -19.46 18.34 21.04
N ARG A 29 -19.07 19.52 21.53
CA ARG A 29 -19.90 20.27 22.48
C ARG A 29 -21.13 20.88 21.77
N PRO A 30 -22.17 21.34 22.50
CA PRO A 30 -23.24 22.13 21.90
C PRO A 30 -22.70 23.34 21.14
N GLY A 31 -23.12 23.52 19.89
CA GLY A 31 -22.59 24.57 19.00
C GLY A 31 -21.19 24.30 18.44
N GLY A 32 -20.61 23.12 18.68
CA GLY A 32 -19.33 22.72 18.09
C GLY A 32 -19.42 22.49 16.58
N LEU A 33 -18.30 22.68 15.87
CA LEU A 33 -18.23 22.59 14.42
C LEU A 33 -17.66 21.25 13.97
N LEU A 34 -18.34 20.60 13.02
CA LEU A 34 -17.79 19.53 12.21
C LEU A 34 -17.27 20.12 10.90
N VAL A 35 -15.99 19.91 10.61
CA VAL A 35 -15.36 20.31 9.35
C VAL A 35 -15.01 19.04 8.59
N LEU A 36 -15.65 18.85 7.43
CA LEU A 36 -15.41 17.73 6.55
C LEU A 36 -14.61 18.19 5.34
N ASN A 37 -13.65 17.37 4.93
CA ASN A 37 -13.01 17.44 3.63
C ASN A 37 -13.25 16.11 2.93
N GLU A 38 -14.22 16.04 2.02
CA GLU A 38 -14.70 14.78 1.48
C GLU A 38 -14.79 14.80 -0.05
N LEU A 39 -14.45 13.68 -0.68
CA LEU A 39 -14.77 13.42 -2.07
C LEU A 39 -16.30 13.40 -2.25
N THR A 40 -16.77 14.07 -3.29
CA THR A 40 -18.19 14.30 -3.59
C THR A 40 -18.61 13.90 -5.00
N ALA A 41 -17.68 13.39 -5.81
CA ALA A 41 -17.95 12.84 -7.14
C ALA A 41 -17.39 11.43 -7.27
N ASN A 42 -18.12 10.55 -7.98
CA ASN A 42 -17.62 9.24 -8.35
C ASN A 42 -16.73 9.37 -9.59
N ASN A 43 -15.42 9.51 -9.37
CA ASN A 43 -14.44 9.48 -10.44
C ASN A 43 -13.68 8.14 -10.45
N LEU A 44 -13.25 7.72 -11.64
CA LEU A 44 -12.55 6.44 -11.81
C LEU A 44 -11.24 6.39 -11.02
N LEU A 45 -10.56 7.53 -10.85
CA LEU A 45 -9.33 7.61 -10.08
C LEU A 45 -9.51 7.16 -8.62
N SER A 46 -10.57 7.61 -7.95
CA SER A 46 -10.89 7.20 -6.58
C SER A 46 -11.17 5.70 -6.50
N GLN A 47 -11.84 5.15 -7.52
CA GLN A 47 -12.16 3.72 -7.59
C GLN A 47 -10.92 2.86 -7.79
N PHE A 48 -9.97 3.29 -8.62
CA PHE A 48 -8.72 2.56 -8.83
C PHE A 48 -7.73 2.75 -7.68
N SER A 49 -7.73 3.91 -7.03
CA SER A 49 -6.86 4.16 -5.88
C SER A 49 -7.29 3.34 -4.66
N PHE A 50 -8.59 3.37 -4.34
CA PHE A 50 -9.09 2.89 -3.06
C PHE A 50 -10.03 1.69 -3.16
N GLY A 51 -10.51 1.33 -4.36
CA GLY A 51 -11.48 0.25 -4.55
C GLY A 51 -10.99 -1.15 -4.18
N LEU A 52 -9.68 -1.33 -4.04
CA LEU A 52 -9.08 -2.59 -3.55
C LEU A 52 -8.84 -2.60 -2.04
N LEU A 53 -9.08 -1.48 -1.33
CA LEU A 53 -8.87 -1.42 0.11
C LEU A 53 -10.00 -2.12 0.87
N ASP A 54 -9.60 -2.90 1.88
CA ASP A 54 -10.51 -3.53 2.83
C ASP A 54 -11.29 -2.49 3.62
N GLY A 55 -12.50 -2.18 3.16
CA GLY A 55 -13.36 -1.19 3.80
C GLY A 55 -14.09 -0.28 2.85
N TRP A 56 -13.55 -0.07 1.65
CA TRP A 56 -14.11 0.87 0.66
C TRP A 56 -15.57 0.57 0.32
N TRP A 57 -15.93 -0.72 0.25
CA TRP A 57 -17.26 -1.19 -0.11
C TRP A 57 -18.16 -1.55 1.07
N ARG A 58 -17.87 -1.09 2.29
CA ARG A 58 -18.62 -1.49 3.50
C ARG A 58 -20.03 -0.89 3.61
N TYR A 59 -20.41 0.07 2.79
CA TYR A 59 -21.68 0.79 2.95
C TYR A 59 -22.92 -0.12 2.78
N GLU A 60 -23.93 0.08 3.63
CA GLU A 60 -25.20 -0.65 3.64
C GLU A 60 -26.40 0.29 3.37
N ASP A 61 -26.13 1.56 3.06
CA ASP A 61 -27.10 2.64 2.82
C ASP A 61 -27.02 3.19 1.38
N PRO A 62 -27.17 2.35 0.34
CA PRO A 62 -26.93 2.71 -1.06
C PRO A 62 -27.79 3.88 -1.56
N HIS A 63 -28.98 4.08 -0.97
CA HIS A 63 -29.88 5.18 -1.30
C HIS A 63 -29.35 6.58 -0.96
N LEU A 64 -28.29 6.66 -0.14
CA LEU A 64 -27.60 7.91 0.20
C LEU A 64 -26.29 8.09 -0.56
N ARG A 65 -25.79 7.04 -1.23
CA ARG A 65 -24.50 7.04 -1.90
C ARG A 65 -24.64 7.39 -3.38
N ILE A 66 -23.54 7.80 -3.99
CA ILE A 66 -23.44 7.92 -5.44
C ILE A 66 -23.41 6.51 -6.02
N GLN A 67 -24.19 6.25 -7.08
CA GLN A 67 -24.23 4.93 -7.70
C GLN A 67 -22.82 4.43 -8.07
N GLY A 68 -22.50 3.21 -7.65
CA GLY A 68 -21.19 2.58 -7.89
C GLY A 68 -20.05 3.12 -7.02
N SER A 69 -20.34 3.79 -5.89
CA SER A 69 -19.32 4.39 -5.03
C SER A 69 -19.77 4.47 -3.57
N PRO A 70 -18.85 4.42 -2.58
CA PRO A 70 -19.19 4.73 -1.17
C PRO A 70 -19.39 6.23 -0.91
N LEU A 71 -19.09 7.09 -1.88
CA LEU A 71 -19.12 8.54 -1.72
C LEU A 71 -20.54 9.09 -1.67
N LEU A 72 -20.70 10.28 -1.07
CA LEU A 72 -21.94 11.05 -1.08
C LEU A 72 -21.76 12.29 -1.93
N SER A 73 -22.79 12.66 -2.70
CA SER A 73 -22.80 13.97 -3.36
C SER A 73 -22.89 15.09 -2.32
N THR A 74 -22.50 16.32 -2.69
CA THR A 74 -22.65 17.51 -1.85
C THR A 74 -24.09 17.67 -1.33
N ALA A 75 -25.08 17.36 -2.17
CA ALA A 75 -26.49 17.38 -1.80
C ALA A 75 -26.84 16.31 -0.76
N HIS A 76 -26.35 15.08 -0.92
CA HIS A 76 -26.57 13.99 0.04
C HIS A 76 -25.87 14.26 1.37
N TRP A 77 -24.64 14.78 1.37
CA TRP A 77 -23.98 15.23 2.60
C TRP A 77 -24.84 16.23 3.38
N ARG A 78 -25.32 17.29 2.71
CA ARG A 78 -26.18 18.30 3.33
C ARG A 78 -27.48 17.70 3.88
N HIS A 79 -28.09 16.79 3.14
CA HIS A 79 -29.30 16.09 3.54
C HIS A 79 -29.08 15.28 4.83
N VAL A 80 -28.05 14.42 4.86
CA VAL A 80 -27.78 13.53 6.00
C VAL A 80 -27.35 14.34 7.23
N LEU A 81 -26.48 15.35 7.07
CA LEU A 81 -26.07 16.24 8.16
C LEU A 81 -27.29 16.91 8.82
N THR A 82 -28.23 17.40 8.01
CA THR A 82 -29.48 17.98 8.50
C THR A 82 -30.32 16.96 9.27
N GLN A 83 -30.46 15.72 8.76
CA GLN A 83 -31.20 14.65 9.43
C GLN A 83 -30.60 14.26 10.79
N VAL A 84 -29.28 14.36 10.94
CA VAL A 84 -28.56 14.06 12.19
C VAL A 84 -28.61 15.23 13.19
N GLY A 85 -29.09 16.40 12.76
CA GLY A 85 -29.24 17.60 13.59
C GLY A 85 -27.98 18.50 13.56
N PHE A 86 -27.28 18.52 12.44
CA PHE A 86 -26.36 19.62 12.15
C PHE A 86 -27.14 20.77 11.51
N ARG A 87 -26.75 22.01 11.85
CA ARG A 87 -27.30 23.27 11.34
C ARG A 87 -26.21 24.11 10.71
N ALA A 88 -26.58 25.25 10.14
CA ALA A 88 -25.65 26.22 9.54
C ALA A 88 -24.64 25.59 8.56
N ILE A 89 -25.08 24.64 7.74
CA ILE A 89 -24.21 23.89 6.83
C ILE A 89 -23.70 24.82 5.72
N ALA A 90 -22.40 25.10 5.75
CA ALA A 90 -21.69 25.93 4.80
C ALA A 90 -20.77 25.08 3.91
N LEU A 91 -20.56 25.56 2.69
CA LEU A 91 -19.63 25.02 1.71
C LEU A 91 -18.67 26.18 1.37
N PRO A 92 -17.55 26.33 2.08
CA PRO A 92 -16.65 27.47 1.87
C PRO A 92 -15.96 27.45 0.50
N ALA A 93 -15.84 26.28 -0.12
CA ALA A 93 -15.15 26.06 -1.39
C ALA A 93 -16.11 25.67 -2.53
N ARG A 94 -17.27 26.33 -2.64
CA ARG A 94 -18.29 26.03 -3.67
C ARG A 94 -17.75 26.12 -5.09
N ASP A 95 -16.87 27.08 -5.35
CA ASP A 95 -16.32 27.32 -6.69
C ASP A 95 -15.42 26.16 -7.18
N ALA A 96 -15.07 25.21 -6.30
CA ALA A 96 -14.29 24.01 -6.60
C ALA A 96 -15.16 22.74 -6.70
N GLU A 97 -16.48 22.87 -6.92
CA GLU A 97 -17.38 21.71 -7.05
C GLU A 97 -17.02 20.81 -8.24
N ASP A 98 -16.48 21.39 -9.31
CA ASP A 98 -16.01 20.69 -10.50
C ASP A 98 -14.82 19.75 -10.23
N LEU A 99 -14.05 19.98 -9.15
CA LEU A 99 -12.95 19.11 -8.72
C LEU A 99 -13.44 17.84 -8.01
N GLY A 100 -14.74 17.70 -7.75
CA GLY A 100 -15.30 16.50 -7.14
C GLY A 100 -14.92 16.29 -5.67
N GLN A 101 -14.49 17.35 -4.97
CA GLN A 101 -14.17 17.36 -3.54
C GLN A 101 -14.69 18.65 -2.90
N GLN A 102 -15.15 18.58 -1.65
CA GLN A 102 -15.71 19.74 -0.95
C GLN A 102 -15.29 19.83 0.51
N ILE A 103 -15.13 21.07 0.96
CA ILE A 103 -15.10 21.41 2.38
C ILE A 103 -16.53 21.69 2.85
N ILE A 104 -16.99 20.96 3.86
CA ILE A 104 -18.32 21.11 4.44
C ILE A 104 -18.16 21.47 5.91
N VAL A 105 -18.71 22.61 6.33
CA VAL A 105 -18.70 23.05 7.72
C VAL A 105 -20.12 22.97 8.26
N ALA A 106 -20.32 22.29 9.39
CA ALA A 106 -21.64 22.06 9.94
C ALA A 106 -21.63 22.20 11.48
N GLU A 107 -22.59 22.95 12.03
CA GLU A 107 -22.67 23.22 13.47
C GLU A 107 -23.59 22.22 14.17
N SER A 108 -23.16 21.67 15.30
CA SER A 108 -23.98 20.76 16.11
C SER A 108 -25.09 21.50 16.85
N ASP A 109 -26.34 21.01 16.75
CA ASP A 109 -27.47 21.52 17.56
C ASP A 109 -27.37 21.16 19.06
N GLY A 110 -26.34 20.41 19.46
CA GLY A 110 -26.12 19.96 20.85
C GLY A 110 -26.95 18.76 21.30
N VAL A 111 -27.84 18.23 20.45
CA VAL A 111 -28.67 17.06 20.74
C VAL A 111 -27.99 15.79 20.21
N ILE A 112 -27.49 14.96 21.12
CA ILE A 112 -26.87 13.68 20.78
C ILE A 112 -27.93 12.59 20.87
N ARG A 113 -28.21 11.94 19.73
CA ARG A 113 -29.09 10.77 19.64
C ARG A 113 -28.24 9.54 19.35
N GLN A 114 -27.68 8.94 20.38
CA GLN A 114 -27.08 7.61 20.30
C GLN A 114 -28.04 6.61 20.94
N ALA A 115 -28.13 5.41 20.37
CA ALA A 115 -28.70 4.29 21.11
C ALA A 115 -27.92 4.18 22.43
N ALA A 116 -28.61 4.02 23.56
CA ALA A 116 -27.96 3.81 24.84
C ALA A 116 -26.90 2.73 24.64
N ALA A 117 -25.65 3.05 24.95
CA ALA A 117 -24.59 2.08 24.91
C ALA A 117 -25.02 0.94 25.84
N VAL A 118 -25.45 -0.18 25.26
CA VAL A 118 -25.25 -1.45 25.95
C VAL A 118 -23.74 -1.50 26.05
N THR A 119 -23.23 -1.29 27.26
CA THR A 119 -21.87 -1.65 27.62
C THR A 119 -21.80 -3.16 27.42
N ARG A 120 -21.63 -3.59 26.17
CA ARG A 120 -21.01 -4.86 25.90
C ARG A 120 -19.57 -4.62 26.37
N PRO A 121 -19.08 -5.31 27.40
CA PRO A 121 -17.63 -5.42 27.52
C PRO A 121 -17.13 -5.80 26.13
N SER A 122 -16.08 -5.12 25.67
CA SER A 122 -15.34 -5.54 24.50
C SER A 122 -15.00 -7.01 24.70
N ALA A 123 -15.83 -7.89 24.15
CA ALA A 123 -15.50 -9.28 24.03
C ALA A 123 -14.23 -9.26 23.18
N PRO A 124 -13.13 -9.86 23.64
CA PRO A 124 -11.98 -10.03 22.76
C PRO A 124 -12.50 -10.63 21.46
N TYR A 125 -12.12 -10.01 20.35
CA TYR A 125 -12.39 -10.54 19.03
C TYR A 125 -11.74 -11.92 18.96
N VAL A 126 -12.53 -12.97 19.24
CA VAL A 126 -12.12 -14.34 19.00
C VAL A 126 -12.38 -14.55 17.51
N ALA A 127 -11.32 -14.38 16.71
CA ALA A 127 -11.32 -14.88 15.35
C ALA A 127 -11.70 -16.37 15.41
N SER A 128 -12.84 -16.74 14.82
CA SER A 128 -13.17 -18.15 14.63
C SER A 128 -12.23 -18.70 13.57
N VAL A 129 -11.05 -19.14 14.02
CA VAL A 129 -10.13 -19.92 13.21
C VAL A 129 -10.80 -21.26 12.94
N ARG A 130 -11.13 -21.53 11.69
CA ARG A 130 -11.30 -22.92 11.25
C ARG A 130 -9.93 -23.57 11.32
N GLU A 131 -9.71 -24.41 12.33
CA GLU A 131 -8.51 -25.23 12.43
C GLU A 131 -8.45 -26.20 11.23
N SER A 132 -7.41 -26.03 10.41
CA SER A 132 -6.81 -27.12 9.64
C SER A 132 -5.57 -27.62 10.39
N PRO A 133 -5.23 -28.91 10.31
CA PRO A 133 -4.38 -29.56 11.31
C PRO A 133 -2.93 -29.05 11.27
N ALA A 134 -2.42 -28.68 12.44
CA ALA A 134 -1.03 -28.30 12.65
C ALA A 134 -0.09 -29.48 12.35
N ARG A 135 0.88 -29.27 11.46
CA ARG A 135 2.12 -30.07 11.45
C ARG A 135 2.96 -29.64 12.65
N ALA A 136 3.21 -30.59 13.55
CA ALA A 136 4.07 -30.40 14.70
C ALA A 136 5.50 -30.06 14.26
N VAL A 137 5.98 -28.88 14.64
CA VAL A 137 7.39 -28.51 14.53
C VAL A 137 8.10 -29.02 15.78
N VAL A 138 9.10 -29.87 15.57
CA VAL A 138 9.97 -30.42 16.61
C VAL A 138 11.00 -29.35 16.99
N ASP A 139 10.98 -28.93 18.25
CA ASP A 139 11.91 -27.95 18.81
C ASP A 139 13.31 -28.56 18.97
N HIS A 140 14.26 -28.10 18.17
CA HIS A 140 15.69 -28.36 18.36
C HIS A 140 16.33 -27.13 19.00
N ARG A 141 16.52 -27.14 20.32
CA ARG A 141 17.34 -26.15 21.02
C ARG A 141 18.63 -26.78 21.51
N THR A 142 19.69 -26.56 20.73
CA THR A 142 21.08 -26.59 21.19
C THR A 142 21.36 -25.33 22.02
N GLY A 143 22.14 -25.47 23.09
CA GLY A 143 22.50 -24.36 23.98
C GLY A 143 23.21 -23.24 23.22
N SER A 144 22.84 -22.00 23.50
CA SER A 144 23.29 -20.80 22.80
C SER A 144 24.03 -19.86 23.75
N GLU A 145 25.15 -19.31 23.29
CA GLU A 145 26.02 -18.35 23.98
C GLU A 145 25.24 -17.08 24.40
N PRO A 146 25.76 -16.26 25.35
CA PRO A 146 25.08 -15.04 25.79
C PRO A 146 24.69 -14.08 24.64
N GLY A 147 25.53 -13.98 23.60
CA GLY A 147 25.25 -13.19 22.40
C GLY A 147 24.09 -13.73 21.54
N ASP A 148 23.91 -15.04 21.49
CA ASP A 148 22.78 -15.67 20.78
C ASP A 148 21.46 -15.39 21.49
N ARG A 149 21.46 -15.37 22.83
CA ARG A 149 20.26 -15.06 23.62
C ARG A 149 19.81 -13.61 23.44
N LEU A 150 20.77 -12.68 23.42
CA LEU A 150 20.49 -11.27 23.20
C LEU A 150 19.94 -11.05 21.78
N ARG A 151 20.54 -11.68 20.78
CA ARG A 151 20.06 -11.64 19.38
C ARG A 151 18.63 -12.16 19.25
N VAL A 152 18.33 -13.33 19.82
CA VAL A 152 16.96 -13.91 19.78
C VAL A 152 15.94 -13.00 20.48
N HIS A 153 16.33 -12.33 21.56
CA HIS A 153 15.45 -11.39 22.24
C HIS A 153 15.17 -10.14 21.38
N ILE A 154 16.21 -9.56 20.77
CA ILE A 154 16.07 -8.40 19.88
C ILE A 154 15.23 -8.74 18.66
N GLU A 155 15.48 -9.89 18.01
CA GLU A 155 14.66 -10.38 16.90
C GLU A 155 13.19 -10.53 17.30
N ALA A 156 12.91 -11.01 18.51
CA ALA A 156 11.55 -11.15 19.02
C ALA A 156 10.86 -9.79 19.27
N VAL A 157 11.58 -8.81 19.85
CA VAL A 157 11.08 -7.45 20.07
C VAL A 157 10.83 -6.75 18.74
N ALA A 158 11.77 -6.84 17.79
CA ALA A 158 11.63 -6.28 16.46
C ALA A 158 10.42 -6.89 15.72
N LEU A 159 10.24 -8.21 15.81
CA LEU A 159 9.09 -8.92 15.25
C LEU A 159 7.76 -8.41 15.85
N ASP A 160 7.69 -8.19 17.17
CA ASP A 160 6.48 -7.70 17.82
C ASP A 160 6.16 -6.24 17.43
N VAL A 161 7.18 -5.38 17.35
CA VAL A 161 7.01 -3.98 16.90
C VAL A 161 6.58 -3.92 15.43
N LEU A 162 7.19 -4.72 14.56
CA LEU A 162 6.83 -4.79 13.14
C LEU A 162 5.43 -5.35 12.93
N ALA A 163 5.07 -6.44 13.62
CA ALA A 163 3.73 -7.02 13.53
C ALA A 163 2.64 -6.04 13.98
N ALA A 164 2.90 -5.28 15.05
CA ALA A 164 1.98 -4.26 15.53
C ALA A 164 1.87 -3.05 14.59
N ALA A 165 3.00 -2.57 14.05
CA ALA A 165 3.01 -1.42 13.14
C ALA A 165 2.36 -1.72 11.79
N LEU A 166 2.52 -2.95 11.29
CA LEU A 166 2.02 -3.39 9.98
C LEU A 166 0.64 -4.09 10.06
N GLU A 167 0.07 -4.22 11.26
CA GLU A 167 -1.21 -4.91 11.51
C GLU A 167 -1.29 -6.34 10.95
N ILE A 168 -0.15 -7.05 10.89
CA ILE A 168 -0.07 -8.45 10.41
C ILE A 168 0.33 -9.42 11.53
N PRO A 169 -0.11 -10.69 11.48
CA PRO A 169 0.29 -11.70 12.45
C PRO A 169 1.79 -11.97 12.42
N ARG A 170 2.41 -12.21 13.59
CA ARG A 170 3.83 -12.59 13.73
C ARG A 170 4.25 -13.74 12.81
N THR A 171 3.35 -14.69 12.58
CA THR A 171 3.59 -15.87 11.73
C THR A 171 3.73 -15.56 10.25
N ARG A 172 3.41 -14.34 9.81
CA ARG A 172 3.59 -13.90 8.42
C ARG A 172 4.91 -13.21 8.15
N ILE A 173 5.64 -12.80 9.18
CA ILE A 173 6.93 -12.12 9.03
C ILE A 173 8.03 -13.18 9.14
N GLY A 174 8.66 -13.49 8.00
CA GLY A 174 9.83 -14.35 7.95
C GLY A 174 11.07 -13.66 8.49
N ARG A 175 11.94 -14.45 9.10
CA ARG A 175 13.18 -13.98 9.74
C ARG A 175 14.16 -13.35 8.73
N ASP A 176 14.23 -13.93 7.55
CA ASP A 176 15.18 -13.56 6.49
C ASP A 176 14.49 -12.84 5.32
N ASP A 177 13.23 -12.45 5.50
CA ASP A 177 12.46 -11.75 4.46
C ASP A 177 12.60 -10.23 4.59
N PRO A 178 12.82 -9.51 3.48
CA PRO A 178 12.89 -8.05 3.49
C PRO A 178 11.62 -7.40 4.04
N PHE A 179 11.75 -6.40 4.92
CA PHE A 179 10.63 -5.66 5.50
C PHE A 179 9.74 -4.96 4.47
N SER A 180 10.31 -4.60 3.32
CA SER A 180 9.59 -4.02 2.18
C SER A 180 8.50 -4.95 1.63
N ASN A 181 8.69 -6.26 1.71
CA ASN A 181 7.69 -7.25 1.29
C ASN A 181 6.41 -7.19 2.15
N TYR A 182 6.53 -6.66 3.37
CA TYR A 182 5.42 -6.51 4.32
C TYR A 182 4.83 -5.10 4.34
N GLY A 183 5.30 -4.20 3.47
CA GLY A 183 4.79 -2.84 3.38
C GLY A 183 5.43 -1.85 4.35
N LEU A 184 6.64 -2.14 4.86
CA LEU A 184 7.40 -1.14 5.61
C LEU A 184 7.82 0.00 4.66
N ASP A 185 7.11 1.13 4.75
CA ASP A 185 7.38 2.35 4.01
C ASP A 185 8.01 3.45 4.90
N SER A 186 8.28 4.62 4.32
CA SER A 186 8.89 5.75 5.05
C SER A 186 8.04 6.30 6.20
N ILE A 187 6.73 6.03 6.26
CA ILE A 187 5.84 6.46 7.34
C ILE A 187 5.89 5.44 8.49
N PHE A 188 5.79 4.14 8.17
CA PHE A 188 5.86 3.08 9.16
C PHE A 188 7.27 2.92 9.74
N ALA A 189 8.32 3.12 8.94
CA ALA A 189 9.71 3.05 9.37
C ALA A 189 10.03 4.04 10.51
N VAL A 190 9.48 5.26 10.48
CA VAL A 190 9.65 6.24 11.57
C VAL A 190 9.07 5.71 12.89
N ASN A 191 7.87 5.12 12.84
CA ASN A 191 7.20 4.62 14.03
C ASN A 191 7.87 3.35 14.56
N VAL A 192 8.31 2.46 13.67
CA VAL A 192 9.05 1.25 14.02
C VAL A 192 10.39 1.60 14.64
N ALA A 193 11.19 2.49 14.04
CA ALA A 193 12.49 2.90 14.58
C ALA A 193 12.35 3.52 15.99
N ARG A 194 11.37 4.42 16.15
CA ARG A 194 11.09 5.06 17.44
C ARG A 194 10.63 4.06 18.50
N THR A 195 9.72 3.15 18.16
CA THR A 195 9.15 2.19 19.10
C THR A 195 10.18 1.11 19.48
N LEU A 196 10.95 0.64 18.50
CA LEU A 196 12.02 -0.32 18.71
C LEU A 196 13.14 0.28 19.57
N GLY A 197 13.62 1.48 19.21
CA GLY A 197 14.62 2.22 20.00
C GLY A 197 14.14 2.50 21.42
N GLY A 198 12.88 2.94 21.58
CA GLY A 198 12.29 3.19 22.89
C GLY A 198 12.10 1.93 23.74
N THR A 199 11.85 0.77 23.12
CA THR A 199 11.70 -0.52 23.83
C THR A 199 13.06 -1.08 24.26
N LEU A 200 14.08 -0.88 23.43
CA LEU A 200 15.45 -1.37 23.66
C LEU A 200 16.32 -0.37 24.44
N GLY A 201 15.87 0.87 24.62
CA GLY A 201 16.63 1.93 25.29
C GLY A 201 17.78 2.50 24.47
N ILE A 202 17.75 2.33 23.14
CA ILE A 202 18.80 2.75 22.20
C ILE A 202 18.29 3.86 21.27
N ASP A 203 19.20 4.71 20.80
CA ASP A 203 18.90 5.70 19.75
C ASP A 203 19.11 5.05 18.37
N LEU A 204 18.01 4.73 17.69
CA LEU A 204 18.02 3.99 16.43
C LEU A 204 17.66 4.93 15.28
N ASP A 205 18.62 5.19 14.38
CA ASP A 205 18.35 5.94 13.16
C ASP A 205 17.41 5.16 12.23
N ILE A 206 16.55 5.89 11.53
CA ILE A 206 15.61 5.30 10.57
C ILE A 206 16.31 4.60 9.40
N THR A 207 17.51 5.04 9.00
CA THR A 207 18.27 4.44 7.89
C THR A 207 18.65 3.00 8.17
N VAL A 208 18.81 2.63 9.45
CA VAL A 208 19.14 1.26 9.88
C VAL A 208 18.09 0.25 9.40
N LEU A 209 16.81 0.61 9.39
CA LEU A 209 15.73 -0.27 8.92
C LEU A 209 15.76 -0.51 7.40
N PHE A 210 16.49 0.32 6.65
CA PHE A 210 16.68 0.17 5.21
C PHE A 210 18.01 -0.51 4.87
N GLU A 211 19.05 -0.28 5.68
CA GLU A 211 20.37 -0.90 5.55
C GLU A 211 20.36 -2.37 6.03
N HIS A 212 19.61 -2.65 7.09
CA HIS A 212 19.41 -3.98 7.66
C HIS A 212 17.93 -4.36 7.51
N ASN A 213 17.59 -4.88 6.34
CA ASN A 213 16.21 -4.95 5.89
C ASN A 213 15.49 -6.26 6.29
N THR A 214 16.13 -7.14 7.06
CA THR A 214 15.56 -8.39 7.59
C THR A 214 15.68 -8.46 9.12
N LEU A 215 14.89 -9.32 9.78
CA LEU A 215 15.00 -9.52 11.24
C LEU A 215 16.39 -10.03 11.64
N ALA A 216 16.96 -10.93 10.83
CA ALA A 216 18.30 -11.47 11.07
C ALA A 216 19.38 -10.38 11.02
N GLU A 217 19.41 -9.58 9.96
CA GLU A 217 20.39 -8.51 9.80
C GLU A 217 20.23 -7.40 10.84
N LEU A 218 18.98 -7.04 11.16
CA LEU A 218 18.69 -6.03 12.17
C LEU A 218 19.10 -6.50 13.57
N GLY A 219 18.82 -7.77 13.90
CA GLY A 219 19.24 -8.37 15.17
C GLY A 219 20.76 -8.45 15.29
N GLU A 220 21.46 -8.77 14.21
CA GLU A 220 22.93 -8.81 14.19
C GLU A 220 23.54 -7.41 14.34
N PHE A 221 23.03 -6.42 13.61
CA PHE A 221 23.47 -5.02 13.70
C PHE A 221 23.29 -4.46 15.11
N ILE A 222 22.10 -4.62 15.69
CA ILE A 222 21.81 -4.09 17.04
C ILE A 222 22.71 -4.76 18.09
N VAL A 223 22.99 -6.07 17.97
CA VAL A 223 23.91 -6.77 18.87
C VAL A 223 25.35 -6.30 18.68
N SER A 224 25.78 -6.02 17.45
CA SER A 224 27.14 -5.53 17.15
C SER A 224 27.38 -4.13 17.72
N ASP A 225 26.46 -3.21 17.45
CA ASP A 225 26.73 -1.78 17.59
C ASP A 225 26.20 -1.20 18.91
N TYR A 226 25.24 -1.88 19.56
CA TYR A 226 24.62 -1.44 20.80
C TYR A 226 24.83 -2.44 21.97
N ALA A 227 25.79 -3.37 21.86
CA ALA A 227 26.07 -4.40 22.86
C ALA A 227 26.26 -3.87 24.30
N GLU A 228 26.92 -2.71 24.43
CA GLU A 228 27.25 -2.08 25.71
C GLU A 228 26.00 -1.50 26.41
N GLU A 229 25.07 -0.95 25.61
CA GLU A 229 23.84 -0.29 26.06
C GLU A 229 22.73 -1.31 26.40
N LEU A 230 22.79 -2.50 25.79
CA LEU A 230 21.79 -3.56 25.92
C LEU A 230 22.07 -4.58 27.04
N ARG A 231 23.11 -4.36 27.87
CA ARG A 231 23.52 -5.30 28.93
C ARG A 231 22.43 -5.60 29.97
N ASP A 232 21.54 -4.64 30.21
CA ASP A 232 20.52 -4.72 31.25
C ASP A 232 19.13 -5.16 30.74
N VAL A 233 18.99 -5.43 29.43
CA VAL A 233 17.69 -5.74 28.77
C VAL A 233 17.36 -7.25 28.81
N LEU A 234 18.27 -8.10 29.28
CA LEU A 234 18.07 -9.55 29.33
C LEU A 234 17.16 -10.00 30.51
N PRO A 235 16.11 -10.81 30.27
CA PRO A 235 15.35 -11.43 31.36
C PRO A 235 16.19 -12.49 32.12
N PRO A 236 15.93 -12.68 33.43
CA PRO A 236 16.68 -13.63 34.26
C PRO A 236 16.42 -15.09 33.86
N GLU A 237 17.47 -15.89 34.03
CA GLU A 237 17.58 -17.30 33.63
C GLU A 237 16.54 -18.19 34.35
N PRO A 238 15.71 -18.99 33.63
CA PRO A 238 14.94 -20.04 34.27
C PRO A 238 15.83 -21.27 34.52
N ALA A 239 15.78 -21.79 35.75
CA ALA A 239 16.58 -22.92 36.20
C ALA A 239 16.28 -24.20 35.38
N PRO A 240 17.30 -25.02 35.05
CA PRO A 240 17.13 -26.21 34.23
C PRO A 240 16.45 -27.35 35.01
N PRO A 241 15.49 -28.08 34.42
CA PRO A 241 15.04 -29.35 34.96
C PRO A 241 16.01 -30.50 34.59
N ASP A 242 16.09 -31.45 35.50
CA ASP A 242 17.01 -32.59 35.55
C ASP A 242 16.88 -33.51 34.31
N ARG A 243 18.00 -33.83 33.66
CA ARG A 243 18.06 -34.64 32.42
C ARG A 243 18.26 -36.12 32.74
N ALA A 244 17.30 -36.96 32.36
CA ALA A 244 17.52 -38.40 32.16
C ALA A 244 17.81 -38.70 30.67
N PRO A 245 18.71 -39.64 30.33
CA PRO A 245 19.07 -39.92 28.94
C PRO A 245 18.02 -40.80 28.24
N GLY A 246 17.45 -40.31 27.14
CA GLY A 246 16.60 -41.07 26.22
C GLY A 246 17.39 -41.65 25.02
N PRO A 247 16.90 -42.73 24.38
CA PRO A 247 17.67 -43.50 23.40
C PRO A 247 17.79 -42.81 22.03
N VAL A 248 18.93 -43.03 21.38
CA VAL A 248 19.31 -42.47 20.07
C VAL A 248 18.55 -43.18 18.94
N GLN A 249 17.77 -42.44 18.14
CA GLN A 249 17.24 -42.94 16.87
C GLN A 249 18.12 -42.51 15.68
N PRO A 250 18.29 -43.36 14.64
CA PRO A 250 19.12 -43.06 13.48
C PRO A 250 18.47 -42.00 12.59
N ARG A 251 19.29 -41.03 12.15
CA ARG A 251 18.89 -39.94 11.25
C ARG A 251 18.58 -40.50 9.86
N HIS A 252 17.36 -40.29 9.39
CA HIS A 252 16.98 -40.52 8.01
C HIS A 252 17.70 -39.49 7.12
N ARG A 253 18.42 -39.94 6.09
CA ARG A 253 18.92 -39.07 5.02
C ARG A 253 17.73 -38.67 4.14
N PRO A 254 17.54 -37.39 3.82
CA PRO A 254 16.56 -37.02 2.80
C PRO A 254 17.00 -37.56 1.43
N ASP A 255 16.06 -38.15 0.71
CA ASP A 255 16.25 -38.63 -0.66
C ASP A 255 16.51 -37.43 -1.61
N PRO A 256 17.35 -37.54 -2.65
CA PRO A 256 17.77 -36.41 -3.49
C PRO A 256 16.69 -35.84 -4.43
N ASP A 257 15.48 -36.40 -4.49
CA ASP A 257 14.49 -36.11 -5.54
C ASP A 257 13.35 -35.15 -5.14
N GLU A 258 13.33 -34.61 -3.90
CA GLU A 258 12.36 -33.56 -3.49
C GLU A 258 12.91 -32.12 -3.64
N ALA A 259 14.13 -31.95 -4.14
CA ALA A 259 14.65 -30.67 -4.63
C ALA A 259 14.18 -30.39 -6.07
N ALA A 260 12.95 -30.78 -6.41
CA ALA A 260 12.25 -30.19 -7.53
C ALA A 260 12.07 -28.71 -7.18
N LEU A 261 12.99 -27.89 -7.68
CA LEU A 261 12.80 -26.45 -7.73
C LEU A 261 11.40 -26.19 -8.29
N ASP A 262 10.49 -25.68 -7.45
CA ASP A 262 9.29 -24.97 -7.90
C ASP A 262 9.77 -23.70 -8.62
N GLY A 263 10.35 -23.88 -9.80
CA GLY A 263 10.91 -22.82 -10.61
C GLY A 263 9.79 -21.97 -11.20
N MET A 264 9.96 -20.66 -11.17
CA MET A 264 9.07 -19.74 -11.88
C MET A 264 9.46 -19.71 -13.36
N ALA A 265 8.49 -19.94 -14.24
CA ALA A 265 8.67 -19.78 -15.67
C ALA A 265 8.19 -18.40 -16.14
N ILE A 266 9.01 -17.69 -16.91
CA ILE A 266 8.58 -16.53 -17.69
C ILE A 266 7.96 -17.08 -18.97
N VAL A 267 6.63 -16.96 -19.08
CA VAL A 267 5.85 -17.58 -20.17
C VAL A 267 5.42 -16.61 -21.25
N GLY A 268 5.57 -15.31 -21.04
CA GLY A 268 5.39 -14.29 -22.06
C GLY A 268 6.02 -12.96 -21.66
N MET A 269 6.33 -12.14 -22.64
CA MET A 269 7.02 -10.87 -22.45
C MET A 269 6.56 -9.81 -23.46
N SER A 270 6.55 -8.56 -23.03
CA SER A 270 6.40 -7.42 -23.92
C SER A 270 7.11 -6.22 -23.31
N ALA A 271 7.82 -5.47 -24.13
CA ALA A 271 8.55 -4.29 -23.71
C ALA A 271 8.72 -3.34 -24.90
N ARG A 272 8.83 -2.04 -24.61
CA ARG A 272 9.24 -1.03 -25.59
C ARG A 272 10.55 -0.40 -25.13
N PHE A 273 11.45 -0.19 -26.08
CA PHE A 273 12.76 0.40 -25.86
C PHE A 273 13.02 1.52 -26.88
N PRO A 274 14.01 2.39 -26.64
CA PRO A 274 14.38 3.41 -27.61
C PRO A 274 14.70 2.79 -28.98
N GLY A 275 13.89 3.14 -29.99
CA GLY A 275 14.00 2.62 -31.35
C GLY A 275 13.59 1.15 -31.54
N ALA A 276 12.84 0.57 -30.60
CA ALA A 276 12.28 -0.78 -30.68
C ALA A 276 10.88 -0.83 -30.05
N ASP A 277 9.89 -1.19 -30.86
CA ASP A 277 8.49 -1.24 -30.41
C ASP A 277 8.10 -2.57 -29.76
N ASP A 278 8.97 -3.57 -29.83
CA ASP A 278 8.81 -4.88 -29.20
C ASP A 278 10.17 -5.51 -28.84
N VAL A 279 10.11 -6.72 -28.26
CA VAL A 279 11.29 -7.47 -27.80
C VAL A 279 12.13 -7.98 -28.97
N ASP A 280 11.52 -8.31 -30.12
CA ASP A 280 12.22 -8.80 -31.31
C ASP A 280 13.02 -7.69 -31.99
N GLU A 281 12.44 -6.49 -32.08
CA GLU A 281 13.13 -5.28 -32.52
C GLU A 281 14.31 -4.98 -31.60
N PHE A 282 14.10 -5.05 -30.29
CA PHE A 282 15.17 -4.82 -29.31
C PHE A 282 16.28 -5.85 -29.45
N TRP A 283 15.94 -7.13 -29.63
CA TRP A 283 16.91 -8.19 -29.85
C TRP A 283 17.77 -7.93 -31.09
N ARG A 284 17.16 -7.54 -32.21
CA ARG A 284 17.89 -7.17 -33.44
C ARG A 284 18.87 -6.02 -33.21
N ILE A 285 18.49 -5.03 -32.39
CA ILE A 285 19.39 -3.91 -32.05
C ILE A 285 20.59 -4.40 -31.25
N VAL A 286 20.36 -5.24 -30.23
CA VAL A 286 21.42 -5.80 -29.38
C VAL A 286 22.36 -6.69 -30.19
N GLU A 287 21.82 -7.58 -31.01
CA GLU A 287 22.59 -8.48 -31.89
C GLU A 287 23.50 -7.71 -32.85
N GLN A 288 23.03 -6.57 -33.36
CA GLN A 288 23.81 -5.69 -34.25
C GLN A 288 24.79 -4.76 -33.52
N GLY A 289 24.85 -4.79 -32.18
CA GLY A 289 25.64 -3.84 -31.38
C GLY A 289 25.15 -2.39 -31.51
N GLY A 290 23.86 -2.21 -31.80
CA GLY A 290 23.25 -0.91 -32.04
C GLY A 290 23.10 -0.06 -30.78
N ARG A 291 23.53 1.20 -30.85
CA ARG A 291 23.30 2.20 -29.79
C ARG A 291 22.08 3.05 -30.14
N ARG A 292 21.19 3.26 -29.15
CA ARG A 292 19.95 4.09 -29.28
C ARG A 292 19.90 5.27 -28.31
N ILE A 293 21.08 5.73 -27.91
CA ILE A 293 21.25 6.95 -27.12
C ILE A 293 21.44 8.12 -28.09
N THR A 294 20.45 9.01 -28.16
CA THR A 294 20.41 10.14 -29.08
C THR A 294 20.36 11.47 -28.33
N ALA A 295 20.43 12.58 -29.05
CA ALA A 295 19.97 13.86 -28.52
C ALA A 295 18.44 13.83 -28.32
N PRO A 296 17.88 14.68 -27.46
CA PRO A 296 16.44 14.83 -27.31
C PRO A 296 15.74 15.10 -28.65
N PRO A 297 14.59 14.45 -28.95
CA PRO A 297 13.80 14.76 -30.13
C PRO A 297 13.32 16.21 -30.14
N GLU A 298 13.14 16.81 -31.32
CA GLU A 298 12.65 18.20 -31.47
C GLU A 298 11.33 18.44 -30.72
N LYS A 299 10.44 17.44 -30.72
CA LYS A 299 9.15 17.47 -30.01
C LYS A 299 9.28 17.50 -28.47
N ARG A 300 10.50 17.34 -27.94
CA ARG A 300 10.85 17.34 -26.50
C ARG A 300 11.92 18.39 -26.19
N ALA A 301 12.07 19.40 -27.04
CA ALA A 301 13.03 20.49 -26.85
C ALA A 301 12.76 21.32 -25.59
N ASP A 302 11.52 21.33 -25.10
CA ASP A 302 11.12 21.95 -23.82
C ASP A 302 11.85 21.34 -22.62
N TRP A 303 12.14 20.04 -22.66
CA TRP A 303 12.89 19.33 -21.61
C TRP A 303 14.40 19.59 -21.67
N ALA A 304 14.93 19.95 -22.85
CA ALA A 304 16.37 20.09 -23.04
C ALA A 304 16.95 21.37 -22.39
N GLY A 305 16.10 22.32 -21.97
CA GLY A 305 16.56 23.64 -21.51
C GLY A 305 17.02 24.53 -22.68
N HIS A 306 17.66 25.66 -22.39
CA HIS A 306 18.20 26.58 -23.40
C HIS A 306 19.72 26.65 -23.32
N GLY A 307 20.41 26.66 -24.46
CA GLY A 307 21.86 26.83 -24.55
C GLY A 307 22.66 25.53 -24.68
N ASP A 308 23.95 25.58 -24.36
CA ASP A 308 24.91 24.48 -24.59
C ASP A 308 24.61 23.20 -23.77
N GLU A 309 23.92 23.32 -22.62
CA GLU A 309 23.48 22.17 -21.81
C GLU A 309 22.45 21.29 -22.54
N ALA A 310 21.56 21.90 -23.33
CA ALA A 310 20.58 21.18 -24.15
C ALA A 310 21.25 20.31 -25.21
N ALA A 311 22.34 20.82 -25.79
CA ALA A 311 23.12 20.13 -26.81
C ALA A 311 23.95 18.97 -26.25
N ALA A 312 24.26 18.98 -24.95
CA ALA A 312 25.02 17.93 -24.26
C ALA A 312 24.15 16.76 -23.77
N LEU A 313 22.83 16.96 -23.59
CA LEU A 313 21.92 15.92 -23.14
C LEU A 313 21.88 14.74 -24.12
N ARG A 314 22.01 13.53 -23.56
CA ARG A 314 21.91 12.27 -24.30
C ARG A 314 21.02 11.31 -23.53
N GLY A 315 20.09 10.67 -24.22
CA GLY A 315 19.11 9.78 -23.60
C GLY A 315 18.56 8.75 -24.57
N GLY A 316 17.90 7.74 -24.01
CA GLY A 316 17.05 6.83 -24.76
C GLY A 316 15.63 7.39 -24.77
N PHE A 317 15.07 7.61 -25.96
CA PHE A 317 13.74 8.18 -26.12
C PHE A 317 12.82 7.15 -26.77
N LEU A 318 11.67 6.92 -26.14
CA LEU A 318 10.60 6.13 -26.74
C LEU A 318 9.87 6.98 -27.78
N ASP A 319 9.56 6.36 -28.90
CA ASP A 319 8.66 6.92 -29.91
C ASP A 319 7.20 6.66 -29.51
N GLY A 320 6.28 7.46 -30.07
CA GLY A 320 4.84 7.21 -29.89
C GLY A 320 4.33 7.24 -28.44
N VAL A 321 5.02 7.89 -27.49
CA VAL A 321 4.63 7.89 -26.05
C VAL A 321 3.23 8.46 -25.77
N HIS A 322 2.62 9.14 -26.74
CA HIS A 322 1.25 9.66 -26.63
C HIS A 322 0.20 8.74 -27.25
N GLU A 323 0.62 7.71 -27.99
CA GLU A 323 -0.24 6.75 -28.65
C GLU A 323 -0.85 5.82 -27.62
N PHE A 324 -2.17 5.71 -27.66
CA PHE A 324 -2.95 4.89 -26.75
C PHE A 324 -4.34 4.69 -27.35
N ASP A 325 -4.89 3.48 -27.23
CA ASP A 325 -6.29 3.21 -27.58
C ASP A 325 -7.18 3.27 -26.32
N PRO A 326 -7.77 4.43 -26.01
CA PRO A 326 -8.56 4.56 -24.79
C PRO A 326 -9.83 3.72 -24.82
N LEU A 327 -10.45 3.52 -25.99
CA LEU A 327 -11.72 2.79 -26.08
C LEU A 327 -11.51 1.31 -25.81
N PHE A 328 -10.40 0.75 -26.29
CA PHE A 328 -10.00 -0.62 -25.98
C PHE A 328 -9.90 -0.86 -24.46
N PHE A 329 -9.26 0.06 -23.74
CA PHE A 329 -9.12 0.02 -22.27
C PHE A 329 -10.32 0.62 -21.52
N ARG A 330 -11.47 0.80 -22.19
CA ARG A 330 -12.71 1.34 -21.61
C ARG A 330 -12.54 2.69 -20.91
N MET A 331 -11.69 3.54 -21.46
CA MET A 331 -11.43 4.91 -21.02
C MET A 331 -12.09 5.92 -21.94
N SER A 332 -12.60 7.00 -21.35
CA SER A 332 -12.97 8.18 -22.14
C SER A 332 -11.73 8.95 -22.61
N MET A 333 -11.85 9.74 -23.67
CA MET A 333 -10.75 10.61 -24.12
C MET A 333 -10.32 11.63 -23.05
N THR A 334 -11.28 12.13 -22.26
CA THR A 334 -11.00 13.05 -21.15
C THR A 334 -10.17 12.37 -20.06
N GLU A 335 -10.52 11.14 -19.72
CA GLU A 335 -9.79 10.32 -18.74
C GLU A 335 -8.37 9.98 -19.25
N ALA A 336 -8.26 9.49 -20.48
CA ALA A 336 -6.97 9.07 -21.04
C ALA A 336 -5.94 10.20 -21.12
N ARG A 337 -6.39 11.46 -21.23
CA ARG A 337 -5.53 12.65 -21.17
C ARG A 337 -4.98 12.94 -19.77
N GLN A 338 -5.63 12.45 -18.73
CA GLN A 338 -5.20 12.57 -17.34
C GLN A 338 -4.27 11.41 -16.93
N VAL A 339 -4.40 10.25 -17.59
CA VAL A 339 -3.54 9.08 -17.34
C VAL A 339 -2.12 9.33 -17.86
N THR A 340 -1.10 8.96 -17.08
CA THR A 340 0.30 9.14 -17.50
C THR A 340 0.65 8.31 -18.74
N PRO A 341 1.55 8.80 -19.61
CA PRO A 341 2.14 7.99 -20.68
C PRO A 341 2.71 6.66 -20.19
N GLU A 342 3.35 6.65 -19.02
CA GLU A 342 3.96 5.48 -18.38
C GLU A 342 2.90 4.41 -18.09
N LEU A 343 1.75 4.80 -17.52
CA LEU A 343 0.64 3.89 -17.26
C LEU A 343 -0.01 3.44 -18.56
N ARG A 344 -0.22 4.34 -19.53
CA ARG A 344 -0.78 3.98 -20.85
C ARG A 344 0.06 2.94 -21.57
N LEU A 345 1.37 3.14 -21.62
CA LEU A 345 2.32 2.20 -22.20
C LEU A 345 2.30 0.87 -21.46
N LEU A 346 2.28 0.89 -20.12
CA LEU A 346 2.29 -0.32 -19.33
C LEU A 346 0.99 -1.14 -19.45
N LEU A 347 -0.16 -0.50 -19.64
CA LEU A 347 -1.41 -1.20 -19.94
C LEU A 347 -1.33 -1.95 -21.28
N MET A 348 -0.76 -1.30 -22.31
CA MET A 348 -0.53 -1.93 -23.61
C MET A 348 0.48 -3.08 -23.52
N THR A 349 1.63 -2.89 -22.85
CA THR A 349 2.63 -3.96 -22.73
C THR A 349 2.14 -5.11 -21.85
N SER A 350 1.35 -4.85 -20.80
CA SER A 350 0.74 -5.91 -19.99
C SER A 350 -0.22 -6.76 -20.83
N TRP A 351 -1.03 -6.11 -21.68
CA TRP A 351 -1.91 -6.83 -22.60
C TRP A 351 -1.10 -7.70 -23.57
N ASN A 352 -0.11 -7.12 -24.23
CA ASN A 352 0.74 -7.83 -25.18
C ASN A 352 1.50 -9.00 -24.53
N ALA A 353 1.98 -8.86 -23.29
CA ALA A 353 2.67 -9.93 -22.57
C ALA A 353 1.73 -11.10 -22.25
N VAL A 354 0.45 -10.83 -21.98
CA VAL A 354 -0.56 -11.87 -21.78
C VAL A 354 -0.88 -12.59 -23.09
N GLU A 355 -0.95 -11.85 -24.20
CA GLU A 355 -1.14 -12.42 -25.54
C GLU A 355 0.06 -13.27 -25.99
N ASP A 356 1.28 -12.79 -25.77
CA ASP A 356 2.52 -13.53 -26.03
C ASP A 356 2.59 -14.84 -25.22
N ALA A 357 2.11 -14.80 -23.97
CA ALA A 357 1.97 -16.00 -23.14
C ALA A 357 0.86 -16.96 -23.62
N GLY A 358 0.09 -16.60 -24.65
CA GLY A 358 -0.99 -17.42 -25.21
C GLY A 358 -2.26 -17.46 -24.35
N TYR A 359 -2.40 -16.56 -23.38
CA TYR A 359 -3.58 -16.48 -22.51
C TYR A 359 -4.59 -15.47 -23.02
N ARG A 360 -5.87 -15.70 -22.72
CA ARG A 360 -6.88 -14.64 -22.80
C ARG A 360 -6.92 -13.89 -21.47
N PRO A 361 -6.92 -12.54 -21.44
CA PRO A 361 -7.01 -11.78 -20.19
C PRO A 361 -8.20 -12.19 -19.30
N ALA A 362 -9.33 -12.57 -19.90
CA ALA A 362 -10.51 -13.06 -19.18
C ALA A 362 -10.25 -14.35 -18.37
N GLU A 363 -9.30 -15.19 -18.79
CA GLU A 363 -8.93 -16.43 -18.09
C GLU A 363 -8.13 -16.15 -16.80
N LEU A 364 -7.47 -14.99 -16.72
CA LEU A 364 -6.70 -14.58 -15.54
C LEU A 364 -7.60 -14.09 -14.39
N ARG A 365 -8.81 -13.59 -14.68
CA ARG A 365 -9.73 -13.05 -13.64
C ARG A 365 -10.12 -14.06 -12.56
N ASN A 366 -10.16 -15.34 -12.91
CA ASN A 366 -10.58 -16.42 -11.99
C ASN A 366 -9.39 -17.16 -11.37
N ARG A 367 -8.18 -16.65 -11.54
CA ARG A 367 -6.95 -17.22 -11.02
C ARG A 367 -6.36 -16.29 -9.96
N PRO A 368 -5.58 -16.82 -9.01
CA PRO A 368 -4.81 -16.00 -8.09
C PRO A 368 -3.65 -15.33 -8.85
N THR A 369 -3.96 -14.28 -9.61
CA THR A 369 -3.00 -13.53 -10.42
C THR A 369 -2.62 -12.24 -9.70
N GLY A 370 -1.34 -12.10 -9.36
CA GLY A 370 -0.78 -10.88 -8.79
C GLY A 370 -0.18 -9.97 -9.88
N VAL A 371 -0.25 -8.66 -9.67
CA VAL A 371 0.39 -7.65 -10.52
C VAL A 371 1.40 -6.88 -9.68
N PHE A 372 2.66 -6.91 -10.11
CA PHE A 372 3.77 -6.25 -9.42
C PHE A 372 4.42 -5.27 -10.39
N VAL A 373 4.50 -4.00 -10.01
CA VAL A 373 5.06 -2.95 -10.87
C VAL A 373 5.95 -2.04 -10.04
N ALA A 374 7.16 -1.77 -10.53
CA ALA A 374 8.03 -0.73 -10.02
C ALA A 374 7.89 0.53 -10.87
N THR A 375 7.57 1.67 -10.24
CA THR A 375 7.41 2.97 -10.90
C THR A 375 8.00 4.06 -10.00
N THR A 376 8.54 5.10 -10.64
CA THR A 376 8.87 6.36 -9.97
C THR A 376 7.73 7.36 -10.15
N GLN A 377 7.80 8.50 -9.45
CA GLN A 377 6.82 9.58 -9.64
C GLN A 377 6.87 10.10 -11.07
N SER A 378 5.71 10.13 -11.73
CA SER A 378 5.59 10.69 -13.06
C SER A 378 5.73 12.22 -13.02
N GLN A 379 6.42 12.76 -14.02
CA GLN A 379 6.52 14.20 -14.24
C GLN A 379 5.45 14.72 -15.20
N TYR A 380 4.53 13.85 -15.64
CA TYR A 380 3.46 14.21 -16.55
C TYR A 380 2.49 15.21 -15.90
N ARG A 381 2.27 16.35 -16.57
CA ARG A 381 1.35 17.41 -16.13
C ARG A 381 0.29 17.67 -17.20
N PRO A 382 -0.97 17.24 -17.00
CA PRO A 382 -2.05 17.51 -17.94
C PRO A 382 -2.41 19.01 -17.95
N ALA A 383 -2.85 19.51 -19.11
CA ALA A 383 -3.10 20.95 -19.33
C ALA A 383 -4.24 21.53 -18.47
N ALA A 384 -5.20 20.70 -18.07
CA ALA A 384 -6.18 21.01 -17.04
C ALA A 384 -5.89 20.08 -15.85
N MET A 385 -5.14 20.60 -14.88
CA MET A 385 -4.83 19.88 -13.65
C MET A 385 -6.09 19.83 -12.78
N ASP A 386 -6.68 18.65 -12.68
CA ASP A 386 -7.42 18.29 -11.48
C ASP A 386 -6.36 17.95 -10.41
N LEU A 387 -6.29 18.74 -9.34
CA LEU A 387 -5.26 18.65 -8.30
C LEU A 387 -5.24 17.27 -7.63
N MET A 388 -6.36 16.54 -7.70
CA MET A 388 -6.52 15.18 -7.18
C MET A 388 -6.09 14.10 -8.17
N SER A 389 -5.78 14.46 -9.43
CA SER A 389 -5.35 13.56 -10.51
C SER A 389 -3.84 13.32 -10.59
N LEU A 390 -3.08 13.60 -9.51
CA LEU A 390 -1.69 13.18 -9.47
C LEU A 390 -1.62 11.64 -9.45
N PRO A 391 -0.98 11.03 -10.47
CA PRO A 391 -0.95 9.59 -10.60
C PRO A 391 -0.05 9.01 -9.50
N SER A 392 -0.69 8.38 -8.52
CA SER A 392 0.01 7.59 -7.50
C SER A 392 0.61 6.33 -8.14
N PRO A 393 1.84 5.90 -7.78
CA PRO A 393 2.41 4.64 -8.24
C PRO A 393 1.49 3.43 -8.02
N ALA A 394 0.65 3.45 -6.97
CA ALA A 394 -0.31 2.38 -6.68
C ALA A 394 -1.43 2.25 -7.73
N MET A 395 -1.73 3.30 -8.49
CA MET A 395 -2.74 3.26 -9.56
C MET A 395 -2.36 2.30 -10.67
N VAL A 396 -1.06 2.11 -10.87
CA VAL A 396 -0.51 1.36 -11.99
C VAL A 396 -0.88 -0.12 -11.91
N PRO A 397 -0.51 -0.86 -10.84
CA PRO A 397 -0.95 -2.25 -10.69
C PRO A 397 -2.47 -2.39 -10.54
N ASN A 398 -3.15 -1.42 -9.89
CA ASN A 398 -4.60 -1.49 -9.69
C ASN A 398 -5.38 -1.40 -11.01
N ARG A 399 -4.91 -0.58 -11.95
CA ARG A 399 -5.55 -0.45 -13.26
C ARG A 399 -5.37 -1.72 -14.10
N ILE A 400 -4.18 -2.31 -14.07
CA ILE A 400 -3.90 -3.58 -14.77
C ILE A 400 -4.75 -4.71 -14.18
N SER A 401 -4.86 -4.80 -12.85
CA SER A 401 -5.70 -5.80 -12.17
C SER A 401 -7.19 -5.69 -12.49
N TYR A 402 -7.68 -4.50 -12.86
CA TYR A 402 -9.08 -4.30 -13.25
C TYR A 402 -9.37 -4.68 -14.71
N LEU A 403 -8.37 -4.61 -15.60
CA LEU A 403 -8.53 -4.98 -17.00
C LEU A 403 -9.07 -6.39 -17.16
#